data_AF-A0A3M2SQC6-F1
#
_entry.id   AF-A0A3M2SQC6-F1
#
_cell.length_a   1.000
_cell.length_b   1.000
_cell.length_c   1.000
_cell.angle_alpha   90.00
_cell.angle_beta   90.00
_cell.angle_gamma   90.00
#
_symmetry.space_group_name_H-M   'P 1'
#
loop_
_entity.id
_entity.type
_entity.pdbx_description
1 polymer ?
#
loop_
_entity_poly.entity_id
_entity_poly.type
_entity_poly.pdbx_seq_one_letter_code
_entity_poly.pdbx_strand_id
1 'polypeptide(L)'
;MNHDKQPNLIRIPLEIRMMIYEHLLGGDGSKHMAIRSQPLRNISDAGSKPRRTLYPILSKSIGQPAYTATYALNSIHPIYPAILSVNRMIHEEGSYYLYGRHDFRFGQDLDAVAPFLADRTPSTRDLIRSITLYKQIPINPTGHDSHGWTAICQSLGRLKQLTTLTIIVGCGRPQQPWDGPQELSVSDLRLLYSTRHELLDWVRELAGLDRIGNLVIAADVQPLAVPNAHAMLVTAAFSASIGSSLIQFLRDDLGVAATVAKKLGGQEAGFMYQMGD
;
A
#
# COMPACT_ATOMS: atom_id res chain seq x y z
N MET A 1 1.65 4.75 -48.64
CA MET A 1 1.54 3.85 -47.46
C MET A 1 0.09 3.47 -47.32
N ASN A 2 -0.26 2.17 -47.40
CA ASN A 2 -1.65 1.71 -47.35
C ASN A 2 -2.25 1.98 -45.97
N HIS A 3 -3.21 2.91 -45.90
CA HIS A 3 -4.00 3.20 -44.69
C HIS A 3 -4.91 2.03 -44.27
N ASP A 4 -5.02 0.98 -45.09
CA ASP A 4 -6.00 -0.10 -44.90
C ASP A 4 -5.64 -1.20 -43.89
N LYS A 5 -4.46 -1.17 -43.27
CA LYS A 5 -4.06 -2.22 -42.31
C LYS A 5 -3.98 -1.78 -40.85
N GLN A 6 -4.29 -0.52 -40.54
CA GLN A 6 -4.35 -0.11 -39.13
C GLN A 6 -5.65 -0.59 -38.48
N PRO A 7 -5.57 -1.24 -37.29
CA PRO A 7 -6.73 -1.63 -36.49
C PRO A 7 -7.71 -0.46 -36.33
N ASN A 8 -9.01 -0.71 -36.42
CA ASN A 8 -10.05 0.33 -36.40
C ASN A 8 -9.94 1.27 -35.19
N LEU A 9 -9.60 0.73 -34.02
CA LEU A 9 -9.38 1.51 -32.79
C LEU A 9 -8.22 2.50 -32.88
N ILE A 10 -7.18 2.22 -33.69
CA ILE A 10 -6.02 3.10 -33.86
C ILE A 10 -6.32 4.27 -34.81
N ARG A 11 -7.30 4.09 -35.71
CA ARG A 11 -7.77 5.16 -36.62
C ARG A 11 -8.56 6.25 -35.91
N ILE A 12 -9.12 5.92 -34.74
CA ILE A 12 -9.83 6.88 -33.87
C ILE A 12 -8.81 7.92 -33.38
N PRO A 13 -9.11 9.24 -33.40
CA PRO A 13 -8.22 10.26 -32.84
C PRO A 13 -7.83 9.98 -31.39
N LEU A 14 -6.61 10.38 -31.00
CA LEU A 14 -6.07 10.12 -29.67
C LEU A 14 -7.00 10.63 -28.56
N GLU A 15 -7.60 11.80 -28.77
CA GLU A 15 -8.52 12.44 -27.82
C GLU A 15 -9.69 11.52 -27.49
N ILE A 16 -10.28 10.90 -28.52
CA ILE A 16 -11.40 9.97 -28.34
C ILE A 16 -10.91 8.66 -27.71
N ARG A 17 -9.71 8.17 -28.06
CA ARG A 17 -9.12 7.00 -27.37
C ARG A 17 -8.90 7.27 -25.89
N MET A 18 -8.47 8.48 -25.52
CA MET A 18 -8.32 8.87 -24.12
C MET A 18 -9.64 8.86 -23.36
N MET A 19 -10.73 9.36 -23.98
CA MET A 19 -12.07 9.26 -23.41
C MET A 19 -12.52 7.80 -23.21
N ILE A 20 -12.17 6.91 -24.15
CA ILE A 20 -12.42 5.47 -24.03
C ILE A 20 -11.62 4.90 -22.85
N TYR A 21 -10.35 5.26 -22.69
CA TYR A 21 -9.54 4.80 -21.55
C TYR A 21 -10.06 5.32 -20.22
N GLU A 22 -10.50 6.58 -20.16
CA GLU A 22 -11.16 7.14 -18.99
C GLU A 22 -12.40 6.32 -18.60
N HIS A 23 -13.25 6.02 -19.56
CA HIS A 23 -14.45 5.22 -19.32
C HIS A 23 -14.15 3.77 -18.89
N LEU A 24 -13.14 3.12 -19.50
CA LEU A 24 -12.85 1.71 -19.25
C LEU A 24 -11.91 1.46 -18.07
N LEU A 25 -11.00 2.39 -17.79
CA LEU A 25 -9.88 2.21 -16.85
C LEU A 25 -9.90 3.21 -15.70
N GLY A 26 -10.71 4.28 -15.77
CA GLY A 26 -10.78 5.33 -14.75
C GLY A 26 -11.51 4.91 -13.47
N GLY A 27 -12.31 3.84 -13.50
CA GLY A 27 -13.04 3.37 -12.33
C GLY A 27 -14.04 4.43 -11.83
N ASP A 28 -13.88 4.86 -10.59
CA ASP A 28 -14.68 5.91 -9.94
C ASP A 28 -14.21 7.34 -10.28
N GLY A 29 -13.21 7.49 -11.16
CA GLY A 29 -12.58 8.77 -11.47
C GLY A 29 -11.62 9.26 -10.38
N SER A 30 -11.41 8.48 -9.32
CA SER A 30 -10.45 8.79 -8.27
C SER A 30 -9.03 8.63 -8.80
N LYS A 31 -8.14 9.54 -8.41
CA LYS A 31 -6.69 9.37 -8.61
C LYS A 31 -6.17 8.16 -7.81
N HIS A 32 -6.89 7.74 -6.78
CA HIS A 32 -6.46 6.68 -5.87
C HIS A 32 -7.14 5.36 -6.20
N MET A 33 -6.35 4.37 -6.60
CA MET A 33 -6.83 3.01 -6.85
C MET A 33 -6.57 2.12 -5.63
N ALA A 34 -7.63 1.80 -4.91
CA ALA A 34 -7.55 0.90 -3.76
C ALA A 34 -7.46 -0.56 -4.23
N ILE A 35 -6.35 -1.22 -3.95
CA ILE A 35 -6.13 -2.64 -4.22
C ILE A 35 -6.37 -3.41 -2.92
N ARG A 36 -7.21 -4.44 -2.98
CA ARG A 36 -7.58 -5.29 -1.84
C ARG A 36 -7.39 -6.75 -2.17
N SER A 37 -7.18 -7.56 -1.14
CA SER A 37 -7.17 -9.01 -1.29
C SER A 37 -8.59 -9.53 -1.39
N GLN A 38 -8.89 -10.27 -2.45
CA GLN A 38 -10.15 -10.94 -2.69
C GLN A 38 -9.97 -12.45 -2.49
N PRO A 39 -10.65 -13.06 -1.50
CA PRO A 39 -10.61 -14.50 -1.29
C PRO A 39 -11.12 -15.28 -2.51
N LEU A 40 -10.49 -16.41 -2.82
CA LEU A 40 -10.84 -17.24 -3.99
C LEU A 40 -12.30 -17.76 -3.94
N ARG A 41 -12.85 -17.98 -2.75
CA ARG A 41 -14.27 -18.36 -2.55
C ARG A 41 -15.27 -17.37 -3.16
N ASN A 42 -14.86 -16.12 -3.37
CA ASN A 42 -15.69 -15.09 -3.99
C ASN A 42 -15.54 -15.03 -5.53
N ILE A 43 -14.68 -15.87 -6.11
CA ILE A 43 -14.34 -15.89 -7.56
C ILE A 43 -14.94 -17.12 -8.24
N SER A 44 -15.46 -18.10 -7.48
CA SER A 44 -15.82 -19.43 -7.96
C SER A 44 -17.09 -19.54 -8.83
N ASP A 45 -17.70 -18.43 -9.24
CA ASP A 45 -18.97 -18.48 -9.98
C ASP A 45 -18.86 -18.77 -11.49
N ALA A 46 -17.67 -19.04 -12.05
CA ALA A 46 -17.59 -19.21 -13.51
C ALA A 46 -16.43 -20.07 -14.05
N GLY A 47 -16.01 -21.16 -13.39
CA GLY A 47 -15.15 -22.21 -14.00
C GLY A 47 -13.85 -21.77 -14.71
N SER A 48 -13.44 -20.51 -14.55
CA SER A 48 -12.42 -19.84 -15.33
C SER A 48 -11.21 -19.66 -14.42
N LYS A 49 -10.03 -20.08 -14.91
CA LYS A 49 -8.79 -19.92 -14.15
C LYS A 49 -8.56 -18.43 -13.88
N PRO A 50 -8.24 -18.04 -12.63
CA PRO A 50 -7.94 -16.66 -12.31
C PRO A 50 -6.73 -16.21 -13.16
N ARG A 51 -6.91 -15.11 -13.92
CA ARG A 51 -5.85 -14.53 -14.76
C ARG A 51 -4.75 -13.83 -13.95
N ARG A 52 -5.03 -13.54 -12.67
CA ARG A 52 -4.13 -12.85 -11.74
C ARG A 52 -3.47 -13.86 -10.82
N THR A 53 -2.26 -13.53 -10.35
CA THR A 53 -1.52 -14.38 -9.44
C THR A 53 -2.34 -14.64 -8.16
N LEU A 54 -2.37 -15.91 -7.76
CA LEU A 54 -2.91 -16.36 -6.48
C LEU A 54 -1.81 -16.37 -5.43
N TYR A 55 -2.15 -15.97 -4.22
CA TYR A 55 -1.21 -15.95 -3.09
C TYR A 55 -1.91 -16.39 -1.81
N PRO A 56 -1.19 -17.08 -0.90
CA PRO A 56 -1.70 -17.43 0.41
C PRO A 56 -1.73 -16.21 1.32
N ILE A 57 -2.79 -16.07 2.11
CA ILE A 57 -2.90 -15.11 3.20
C ILE A 57 -2.95 -15.90 4.51
N LEU A 58 -2.01 -15.59 5.40
CA LEU A 58 -2.03 -16.10 6.76
C LEU A 58 -3.09 -15.34 7.54
N SER A 59 -3.97 -16.06 8.23
CA SER A 59 -5.00 -15.40 9.03
C SER A 59 -4.37 -14.69 10.23
N LYS A 60 -4.89 -13.49 10.52
CA LYS A 60 -4.46 -12.65 11.64
C LYS A 60 -5.01 -13.14 13.00
N SER A 61 -5.98 -14.05 12.99
CA SER A 61 -6.63 -14.58 14.19
C SER A 61 -6.24 -16.02 14.47
N ILE A 62 -5.94 -16.31 15.74
CA ILE A 62 -5.63 -17.67 16.22
C ILE A 62 -6.80 -18.62 15.87
N GLY A 63 -6.49 -19.72 15.20
CA GLY A 63 -7.46 -20.78 14.84
C GLY A 63 -8.12 -20.63 13.46
N GLN A 64 -7.86 -19.55 12.73
CA GLN A 64 -8.36 -19.39 11.36
C GLN A 64 -7.34 -19.96 10.35
N PRO A 65 -7.77 -20.83 9.41
CA PRO A 65 -6.86 -21.40 8.43
C PRO A 65 -6.36 -20.32 7.46
N ALA A 66 -5.14 -20.50 6.95
CA ALA A 66 -4.66 -19.72 5.82
C ALA A 66 -5.59 -19.93 4.62
N TYR A 67 -5.83 -18.87 3.84
CA TYR A 67 -6.69 -18.93 2.66
C TYR A 67 -5.99 -18.35 1.44
N THR A 68 -6.39 -18.81 0.26
CA THR A 68 -5.87 -18.30 -1.00
C THR A 68 -6.68 -17.10 -1.46
N ALA A 69 -5.99 -16.03 -1.85
CA ALA A 69 -6.58 -14.82 -2.39
C ALA A 69 -5.91 -14.40 -3.70
N THR A 70 -6.56 -13.49 -4.42
CA THR A 70 -5.93 -12.68 -5.47
C THR A 70 -6.21 -11.21 -5.20
N TYR A 71 -5.54 -10.31 -5.90
CA TYR A 71 -5.81 -8.88 -5.72
C TYR A 71 -6.92 -8.41 -6.66
N ALA A 72 -7.73 -7.47 -6.19
CA ALA A 72 -8.77 -6.80 -6.96
C ALA A 72 -8.79 -5.30 -6.67
N LEU A 73 -9.30 -4.54 -7.64
CA LEU A 73 -9.63 -3.14 -7.41
C LEU A 73 -10.87 -3.10 -6.52
N ASN A 74 -10.77 -2.41 -5.39
CA ASN A 74 -11.90 -2.07 -4.55
C ASN A 74 -12.45 -0.71 -5.00
N SER A 75 -13.45 -0.76 -5.87
CA SER A 75 -14.12 0.41 -6.42
C SER A 75 -15.58 0.07 -6.66
N ILE A 76 -16.46 1.06 -6.50
CA ILE A 76 -17.88 0.96 -6.85
C ILE A 76 -18.01 0.72 -8.37
N HIS A 77 -17.17 1.39 -9.15
CA HIS A 77 -17.15 1.28 -10.60
C HIS A 77 -16.03 0.32 -11.03
N PRO A 78 -16.36 -0.78 -11.72
CA PRO A 78 -15.36 -1.73 -12.17
C PRO A 78 -14.50 -1.12 -13.28
N ILE A 79 -13.25 -1.59 -13.36
CA ILE A 79 -12.36 -1.32 -14.49
C ILE A 79 -12.29 -2.54 -15.41
N TYR A 80 -12.06 -2.29 -16.69
CA TYR A 80 -12.00 -3.30 -17.74
C TYR A 80 -10.61 -3.38 -18.37
N PRO A 81 -9.60 -3.91 -17.64
CA PRO A 81 -8.21 -3.96 -18.12
C PRO A 81 -8.00 -4.91 -19.30
N ALA A 82 -9.02 -5.69 -19.71
CA ALA A 82 -8.96 -6.55 -20.88
C ALA A 82 -8.63 -5.78 -22.17
N ILE A 83 -9.01 -4.49 -22.26
CA ILE A 83 -8.67 -3.63 -23.39
C ILE A 83 -7.15 -3.51 -23.61
N LEU A 84 -6.35 -3.60 -22.55
CA LEU A 84 -4.89 -3.54 -22.63
C LEU A 84 -4.30 -4.73 -23.42
N SER A 85 -5.06 -5.81 -23.61
CA SER A 85 -4.59 -7.00 -24.33
C SER A 85 -4.85 -6.97 -25.84
N VAL A 86 -5.53 -5.94 -26.37
CA VAL A 86 -5.98 -5.90 -27.76
C VAL A 86 -4.84 -5.65 -28.75
N ASN A 87 -3.95 -4.69 -28.48
CA ASN A 87 -2.82 -4.34 -29.34
C ASN A 87 -1.74 -3.63 -28.51
N ARG A 88 -0.48 -3.69 -28.96
CA ARG A 88 0.65 -2.99 -28.34
C ARG A 88 0.44 -1.48 -28.15
N MET A 89 -0.10 -0.76 -29.13
CA MET A 89 -0.34 0.70 -29.01
C MET A 89 -1.39 0.99 -27.93
N ILE A 90 -2.48 0.22 -27.93
CA ILE A 90 -3.54 0.33 -26.90
C ILE A 90 -2.99 -0.06 -25.53
N HIS A 91 -2.13 -1.08 -25.47
CA HIS A 91 -1.45 -1.48 -24.25
C HIS A 91 -0.58 -0.34 -23.72
N GLU A 92 0.22 0.30 -24.57
CA GLU A 92 1.11 1.41 -24.19
C GLU A 92 0.30 2.62 -23.70
N GLU A 93 -0.68 3.10 -24.47
CA GLU A 93 -1.54 4.25 -24.11
C GLU A 93 -2.38 3.96 -22.86
N GLY A 94 -3.06 2.81 -22.83
CA GLY A 94 -3.91 2.42 -21.72
C GLY A 94 -3.12 2.10 -20.44
N SER A 95 -1.91 1.53 -20.55
CA SER A 95 -1.04 1.34 -19.39
C SER A 95 -0.54 2.66 -18.84
N TYR A 96 -0.20 3.62 -19.71
CA TYR A 96 0.17 4.96 -19.28
C TYR A 96 -0.98 5.63 -18.53
N TYR A 97 -2.20 5.54 -19.07
CA TYR A 97 -3.39 6.06 -18.40
C TYR A 97 -3.63 5.40 -17.03
N LEU A 98 -3.64 4.06 -16.98
CA LEU A 98 -3.96 3.31 -15.77
C LEU A 98 -2.86 3.40 -14.70
N TYR A 99 -1.59 3.15 -15.05
CA TYR A 99 -0.51 3.04 -14.07
C TYR A 99 0.29 4.34 -13.88
N GLY A 100 0.24 5.25 -14.86
CA GLY A 100 0.98 6.51 -14.82
C GLY A 100 0.23 7.66 -14.14
N ARG A 101 -1.11 7.68 -14.16
CA ARG A 101 -1.93 8.74 -13.54
C ARG A 101 -2.40 8.43 -12.12
N HIS A 102 -2.47 7.15 -11.75
CA HIS A 102 -3.10 6.73 -10.50
C HIS A 102 -2.06 6.38 -9.43
N ASP A 103 -2.46 6.62 -8.18
CA ASP A 103 -1.72 6.23 -6.99
C ASP A 103 -2.34 4.95 -6.43
N PHE A 104 -1.55 3.90 -6.23
CA PHE A 104 -2.07 2.60 -5.78
C PHE A 104 -2.04 2.50 -4.26
N ARG A 105 -3.21 2.27 -3.63
CA ARG A 105 -3.36 2.15 -2.18
C ARG A 105 -3.67 0.71 -1.80
N PHE A 106 -2.80 0.07 -1.03
CA PHE A 106 -2.99 -1.32 -0.61
C PHE A 106 -3.67 -1.45 0.76
N GLY A 107 -3.71 -0.37 1.55
CA GLY A 107 -4.21 -0.40 2.93
C GLY A 107 -3.60 -1.56 3.71
N GLN A 108 -4.43 -2.32 4.42
CA GLN A 108 -3.99 -3.45 5.25
C GLN A 108 -3.65 -4.73 4.44
N ASP A 109 -3.94 -4.75 3.13
CA ASP A 109 -3.68 -5.89 2.24
C ASP A 109 -2.27 -5.85 1.67
N LEU A 110 -1.27 -5.80 2.55
CA LEU A 110 0.13 -5.67 2.14
C LEU A 110 0.64 -6.86 1.31
N ASP A 111 0.08 -8.05 1.52
CA ASP A 111 0.43 -9.27 0.78
C ASP A 111 0.05 -9.19 -0.71
N ALA A 112 -0.86 -8.27 -1.08
CA ALA A 112 -1.25 -8.02 -2.46
C ALA A 112 -0.19 -7.26 -3.27
N VAL A 113 0.76 -6.57 -2.62
CA VAL A 113 1.74 -5.69 -3.29
C VAL A 113 2.63 -6.48 -4.24
N ALA A 114 3.27 -7.54 -3.74
CA ALA A 114 4.20 -8.33 -4.54
C ALA A 114 3.52 -9.02 -5.75
N PRO A 115 2.38 -9.72 -5.59
CA PRO A 115 1.61 -10.27 -6.71
C PRO A 115 1.12 -9.22 -7.71
N PHE A 116 0.63 -8.07 -7.22
CA PHE A 116 0.16 -6.97 -8.08
C PHE A 116 1.28 -6.48 -9.00
N LEU A 117 2.48 -6.29 -8.44
CA LEU A 117 3.64 -5.85 -9.23
C LEU A 117 4.18 -7.00 -10.10
N ALA A 118 4.19 -8.24 -9.63
CA ALA A 118 4.67 -9.41 -10.37
C ALA A 118 3.88 -9.63 -11.68
N ASP A 119 2.58 -9.39 -11.68
CA ASP A 119 1.70 -9.53 -12.85
C ASP A 119 1.87 -8.43 -13.91
N ARG A 120 2.77 -7.45 -13.71
CA ARG A 120 3.01 -6.35 -14.67
C ARG A 120 4.27 -6.59 -15.50
N THR A 121 4.28 -6.07 -16.72
CA THR A 121 5.51 -6.03 -17.51
C THR A 121 6.50 -5.04 -16.89
N PRO A 122 7.81 -5.18 -17.15
CA PRO A 122 8.81 -4.21 -16.67
C PRO A 122 8.48 -2.77 -17.09
N SER A 123 8.03 -2.55 -18.32
CA SER A 123 7.65 -1.21 -18.80
C SER A 123 6.44 -0.63 -18.06
N THR A 124 5.44 -1.47 -17.74
CA THR A 124 4.28 -1.03 -16.96
C THR A 124 4.65 -0.69 -15.51
N ARG A 125 5.59 -1.45 -14.90
CA ARG A 125 6.10 -1.14 -13.56
C ARG A 125 6.78 0.22 -13.49
N ASP A 126 7.52 0.58 -14.54
CA ASP A 126 8.21 1.87 -14.64
C ASP A 126 7.24 3.07 -14.77
N LEU A 127 5.94 2.83 -14.98
CA LEU A 127 4.93 3.90 -14.97
C LEU A 127 4.47 4.25 -13.56
N ILE A 128 4.61 3.33 -12.60
CA ILE A 128 4.09 3.50 -11.24
C ILE A 128 4.94 4.53 -10.48
N ARG A 129 4.32 5.64 -10.08
CA ARG A 129 5.00 6.76 -9.41
C ARG A 129 4.75 6.84 -7.92
N SER A 130 3.59 6.35 -7.47
CA SER A 130 3.12 6.51 -6.10
C SER A 130 2.44 5.25 -5.59
N ILE A 131 2.85 4.80 -4.40
CA ILE A 131 2.25 3.67 -3.68
C ILE A 131 1.96 4.11 -2.25
N THR A 132 0.79 3.72 -1.73
CA THR A 132 0.43 3.90 -0.32
C THR A 132 0.21 2.56 0.36
N LEU A 133 0.90 2.35 1.46
CA LEU A 133 0.83 1.16 2.32
C LEU A 133 0.29 1.54 3.69
N TYR A 134 -0.41 0.63 4.36
CA TYR A 134 -0.85 0.83 5.74
C TYR A 134 -0.18 -0.20 6.66
N LYS A 135 0.54 0.28 7.67
CA LYS A 135 1.15 -0.52 8.73
C LYS A 135 0.31 -0.37 9.99
N GLN A 136 -0.31 -1.44 10.45
CA GLN A 136 -0.94 -1.44 11.78
C GLN A 136 0.13 -1.77 12.82
N ILE A 137 0.32 -0.90 13.80
CA ILE A 137 1.07 -1.25 15.02
C ILE A 137 0.11 -2.03 15.92
N PRO A 138 0.48 -3.25 16.35
CA PRO A 138 -0.38 -4.05 17.20
C PRO A 138 -0.60 -3.34 18.53
N ILE A 139 -1.87 -3.09 18.83
CA ILE A 139 -2.31 -2.50 20.10
C ILE A 139 -2.33 -3.56 21.21
N ASN A 140 -2.56 -4.82 20.83
CA ASN A 140 -2.56 -5.98 21.72
C ASN A 140 -1.45 -6.95 21.29
N PRO A 141 -0.57 -7.42 22.20
CA PRO A 141 0.54 -8.33 21.89
C PRO A 141 0.14 -9.67 21.26
N THR A 142 -1.15 -10.01 21.23
CA THR A 142 -1.64 -11.24 20.57
C THR A 142 -1.82 -11.09 19.06
N GLY A 143 -1.88 -9.86 18.54
CA GLY A 143 -2.03 -9.59 17.11
C GLY A 143 -0.66 -9.54 16.41
N HIS A 144 -0.34 -10.55 15.62
CA HIS A 144 0.88 -10.53 14.81
C HIS A 144 0.60 -9.82 13.48
N ASP A 145 1.28 -8.70 13.24
CA ASP A 145 1.34 -8.12 11.90
C ASP A 145 2.42 -8.86 11.09
N SER A 146 2.11 -10.10 10.73
CA SER A 146 3.02 -11.04 10.04
C SER A 146 3.10 -10.75 8.54
N HIS A 147 3.21 -9.47 8.15
CA HIS A 147 3.42 -9.12 6.75
C HIS A 147 4.91 -9.19 6.44
N GLY A 148 5.26 -9.92 5.38
CA GLY A 148 6.63 -10.05 4.91
C GLY A 148 7.15 -8.76 4.27
N TRP A 149 7.51 -7.76 5.09
CA TRP A 149 8.07 -6.48 4.63
C TRP A 149 9.27 -6.66 3.70
N THR A 150 10.07 -7.71 3.87
CA THR A 150 11.15 -8.07 2.95
C THR A 150 10.67 -8.30 1.51
N ALA A 151 9.60 -9.07 1.30
CA ALA A 151 9.07 -9.35 -0.04
C ALA A 151 8.45 -8.10 -0.68
N ILE A 152 7.83 -7.26 0.15
CA ILE A 152 7.26 -5.96 -0.26
C ILE A 152 8.39 -5.04 -0.70
N CYS A 153 9.40 -4.84 0.15
CA CYS A 153 10.55 -4.00 -0.14
C CYS A 153 11.32 -4.50 -1.36
N GLN A 154 11.55 -5.81 -1.51
CA GLN A 154 12.16 -6.37 -2.71
C GLN A 154 11.36 -6.06 -3.99
N SER A 155 10.03 -6.06 -3.91
CA SER A 155 9.16 -5.73 -5.04
C SER A 155 9.17 -4.22 -5.35
N LEU A 156 9.15 -3.38 -4.31
CA LEU A 156 9.24 -1.92 -4.43
C LEU A 156 10.59 -1.46 -4.97
N GLY A 157 11.69 -2.10 -4.56
CA GLY A 157 13.05 -1.80 -5.04
C GLY A 157 13.24 -2.06 -6.54
N ARG A 158 12.35 -2.84 -7.17
CA ARG A 158 12.34 -3.05 -8.62
C ARG A 158 11.64 -1.93 -9.39
N LEU A 159 10.95 -1.01 -8.71
CA LEU A 159 10.27 0.13 -9.32
C LEU A 159 11.25 1.28 -9.50
N LYS A 160 11.80 1.42 -10.71
CA LYS A 160 12.84 2.43 -11.00
C LYS A 160 12.34 3.87 -10.93
N GLN A 161 11.03 4.05 -11.03
CA GLN A 161 10.37 5.33 -11.24
C GLN A 161 9.44 5.68 -10.06
N LEU A 162 9.50 4.92 -8.96
CA LEU A 162 8.75 5.17 -7.74
C LEU A 162 9.29 6.45 -7.09
N THR A 163 8.51 7.52 -7.19
CA THR A 163 8.88 8.83 -6.64
C THR A 163 8.41 9.00 -5.20
N THR A 164 7.24 8.45 -4.87
CA THR A 164 6.60 8.65 -3.58
C THR A 164 6.15 7.30 -3.01
N LEU A 165 6.65 6.95 -1.84
CA LEU A 165 6.11 5.86 -1.03
C LEU A 165 5.44 6.49 0.18
N THR A 166 4.14 6.27 0.35
CA THR A 166 3.41 6.72 1.55
C THR A 166 3.17 5.55 2.47
N ILE A 167 3.50 5.70 3.75
CA ILE A 167 3.23 4.71 4.79
C ILE A 167 2.35 5.35 5.84
N ILE A 168 1.13 4.84 5.92
CA ILE A 168 0.18 5.22 6.96
C ILE A 168 0.39 4.25 8.12
N VAL A 169 0.81 4.78 9.27
CA VAL A 169 1.06 4.00 10.48
C VAL A 169 -0.17 4.11 11.37
N GLY A 170 -0.96 3.04 11.38
CA GLY A 170 -2.08 2.84 12.30
C GLY A 170 -1.58 2.60 13.71
N CYS A 171 -1.96 3.44 14.65
CA CYS A 171 -1.43 3.41 16.00
C CYS A 171 -2.49 3.82 17.02
N GLY A 172 -2.34 3.35 18.27
CA GLY A 172 -3.26 3.68 19.36
C GLY A 172 -2.67 4.77 20.26
N ARG A 173 -3.45 5.80 20.61
CA ARG A 173 -3.04 6.80 21.59
C ARG A 173 -4.04 6.87 22.76
N PRO A 174 -3.56 6.72 24.01
CA PRO A 174 -4.39 6.90 25.18
C PRO A 174 -4.89 8.34 25.29
N GLN A 175 -6.17 8.50 25.65
CA GLN A 175 -6.79 9.83 25.83
C GLN A 175 -6.56 10.42 27.23
N GLN A 176 -6.22 9.55 28.19
CA GLN A 176 -5.89 9.93 29.56
C GLN A 176 -4.37 9.83 29.77
N PRO A 177 -3.79 10.64 30.68
CA PRO A 177 -2.39 10.48 31.04
C PRO A 177 -2.15 9.09 31.64
N TRP A 178 -0.97 8.53 31.38
CA TRP A 178 -0.56 7.23 31.89
C TRP A 178 0.84 7.33 32.50
N ASP A 179 1.15 6.43 33.43
CA ASP A 179 2.50 6.36 34.01
C ASP A 179 3.48 5.73 33.02
N GLY A 180 4.53 6.48 32.69
CA GLY A 180 5.59 6.04 31.79
C GLY A 180 5.93 7.05 30.69
N PRO A 181 6.77 6.66 29.71
CA PRO A 181 7.17 7.55 28.63
C PRO A 181 5.95 7.96 27.81
N GLN A 182 5.83 9.28 27.59
CA GLN A 182 4.76 9.86 26.77
C GLN A 182 5.11 9.86 25.28
N GLU A 183 6.39 9.96 24.96
CA GLU A 183 6.93 9.96 23.61
C GLU A 183 8.32 9.33 23.62
N LEU A 184 8.66 8.59 22.56
CA LEU A 184 10.00 8.07 22.36
C LEU A 184 10.91 9.12 21.71
N SER A 185 12.08 9.34 22.29
CA SER A 185 13.14 10.16 21.71
C SER A 185 13.87 9.43 20.58
N VAL A 186 14.68 10.16 19.82
CA VAL A 186 15.56 9.58 18.78
C VAL A 186 16.53 8.55 19.40
N SER A 187 17.03 8.80 20.61
CA SER A 187 17.90 7.87 21.34
C SER A 187 17.18 6.56 21.68
N ASP A 188 15.91 6.64 22.08
CA ASP A 188 15.09 5.44 22.36
C ASP A 188 14.85 4.65 21.07
N LEU A 189 14.60 5.33 19.95
CA LEU A 189 14.46 4.69 18.65
C LEU A 189 15.74 3.99 18.19
N ARG A 190 16.92 4.59 18.42
CA ARG A 190 18.23 3.95 18.18
C ARG A 190 18.40 2.69 19.02
N LEU A 191 17.98 2.73 20.29
CA LEU A 191 18.02 1.55 21.16
C LEU A 191 17.08 0.45 20.64
N LEU A 192 15.84 0.78 20.30
CA LEU A 192 14.89 -0.18 19.73
C LEU A 192 15.38 -0.77 18.40
N TYR A 193 16.06 0.05 17.59
CA TYR A 193 16.62 -0.37 16.31
C TYR A 193 17.78 -1.35 16.51
N SER A 194 18.72 -1.02 17.40
CA SER A 194 19.91 -1.85 17.70
C SER A 194 19.55 -3.17 18.39
N THR A 195 18.54 -3.16 19.27
CA THR A 195 18.02 -4.36 19.97
C THR A 195 17.13 -5.25 19.10
N ARG A 196 16.93 -4.86 17.83
CA ARG A 196 16.07 -5.55 16.88
C ARG A 196 14.62 -5.72 17.34
N HIS A 197 14.06 -4.68 17.96
CA HIS A 197 12.68 -4.70 18.42
C HIS A 197 11.68 -4.74 17.24
N GLU A 198 10.65 -5.58 17.36
CA GLU A 198 9.64 -5.87 16.31
C GLU A 198 8.95 -4.61 15.73
N LEU A 199 8.72 -3.60 16.58
CA LEU A 199 8.15 -2.30 16.20
C LEU A 199 8.88 -1.60 15.04
N LEU A 200 10.18 -1.87 14.88
CA LEU A 200 11.03 -1.23 13.86
C LEU A 200 11.49 -2.22 12.77
N ASP A 201 10.95 -3.43 12.71
CA ASP A 201 11.34 -4.40 11.66
C ASP A 201 11.03 -3.87 10.26
N TRP A 202 9.83 -3.33 10.07
CA TRP A 202 9.44 -2.69 8.82
C TRP A 202 10.34 -1.48 8.46
N VAL A 203 10.82 -0.74 9.46
CA VAL A 203 11.75 0.38 9.25
C VAL A 203 13.11 -0.11 8.75
N ARG A 204 13.62 -1.23 9.27
CA ARG A 204 14.87 -1.84 8.79
C ARG A 204 14.77 -2.28 7.34
N GLU A 205 13.68 -2.94 6.98
CA GLU A 205 13.46 -3.40 5.60
C GLU A 205 13.34 -2.21 4.64
N LEU A 206 12.69 -1.12 5.06
CA LEU A 206 12.60 0.11 4.27
C LEU A 206 13.92 0.84 4.13
N ALA A 207 14.75 0.86 5.17
CA ALA A 207 16.08 1.47 5.10
C ALA A 207 16.99 0.76 4.08
N GLY A 208 16.72 -0.51 3.77
CA GLY A 208 17.37 -1.25 2.68
C GLY A 208 16.94 -0.83 1.27
N LEU A 209 16.03 0.14 1.12
CA LEU A 209 15.58 0.62 -0.19
C LEU A 209 16.41 1.83 -0.65
N ASP A 210 17.41 1.55 -1.48
CA ASP A 210 18.35 2.57 -2.00
C ASP A 210 17.71 3.69 -2.85
N ARG A 211 16.46 3.55 -3.31
CA ARG A 211 15.91 4.32 -4.44
C ARG A 211 14.54 4.98 -4.22
N ILE A 212 14.07 5.11 -2.99
CA ILE A 212 12.82 5.85 -2.76
C ILE A 212 13.10 7.35 -2.87
N GLY A 213 12.43 8.04 -3.80
CA GLY A 213 12.57 9.49 -3.95
C GLY A 213 12.13 10.28 -2.71
N ASN A 214 10.92 10.03 -2.23
CA ASN A 214 10.37 10.62 -1.01
C ASN A 214 9.54 9.57 -0.25
N LEU A 215 9.87 9.35 1.02
CA LEU A 215 9.08 8.51 1.93
C LEU A 215 8.16 9.43 2.74
N VAL A 216 6.86 9.35 2.51
CA VAL A 216 5.87 10.10 3.29
C VAL A 216 5.35 9.22 4.41
N ILE A 217 5.44 9.66 5.66
CA ILE A 217 4.87 8.96 6.81
C ILE A 217 3.69 9.76 7.35
N ALA A 218 2.57 9.07 7.52
CA ALA A 218 1.36 9.60 8.13
C ALA A 218 1.01 8.76 9.36
N ALA A 219 0.60 9.42 10.45
CA ALA A 219 0.04 8.72 11.60
C ALA A 219 -1.49 8.66 11.45
N ASP A 220 -2.06 7.46 11.57
CA ASP A 220 -3.49 7.25 11.78
C ASP A 220 -3.69 6.83 13.24
N VAL A 221 -4.19 7.76 14.06
CA VAL A 221 -4.23 7.62 15.52
C VAL A 221 -5.63 7.27 15.97
N GLN A 222 -5.80 6.07 16.50
CA GLN A 222 -7.05 5.60 17.09
C GLN A 222 -7.06 5.82 18.61
N PRO A 223 -8.20 6.18 19.22
CA PRO A 223 -8.32 6.27 20.67
C PRO A 223 -8.03 4.92 21.33
N LEU A 224 -7.17 4.93 22.34
CA LEU A 224 -6.81 3.73 23.12
C LEU A 224 -7.19 3.91 24.59
N ALA A 225 -7.48 2.81 25.27
CA ALA A 225 -7.60 2.77 26.73
C ALA A 225 -6.23 3.04 27.39
N VAL A 226 -6.23 3.36 28.69
CA VAL A 226 -4.99 3.57 29.43
C VAL A 226 -4.15 2.28 29.40
N PRO A 227 -2.88 2.34 28.97
CA PRO A 227 -2.00 1.18 28.93
C PRO A 227 -1.82 0.61 30.34
N ASN A 228 -2.03 -0.70 30.50
CA ASN A 228 -1.80 -1.41 31.76
C ASN A 228 -0.66 -2.44 31.66
N ALA A 229 -0.09 -2.62 30.48
CA ALA A 229 1.01 -3.54 30.20
C ALA A 229 2.22 -2.79 29.60
N HIS A 230 3.43 -3.24 29.92
CA HIS A 230 4.67 -2.64 29.44
C HIS A 230 4.74 -2.53 27.91
N ALA A 231 4.30 -3.55 27.18
CA ALA A 231 4.26 -3.51 25.71
C ALA A 231 3.32 -2.41 25.17
N MET A 232 2.19 -2.18 25.84
CA MET A 232 1.24 -1.12 25.46
C MET A 232 1.81 0.27 25.74
N LEU A 233 2.62 0.43 26.80
CA LEU A 233 3.32 1.69 27.09
C LEU A 233 4.30 2.06 25.98
N VAL A 234 5.11 1.10 25.53
CA VAL A 234 6.06 1.32 24.42
C VAL A 234 5.33 1.65 23.13
N THR A 235 4.27 0.92 22.79
CA THR A 235 3.44 1.21 21.61
C THR A 235 2.79 2.59 21.70
N ALA A 236 2.26 2.99 22.86
CA ALA A 236 1.66 4.31 23.06
C ALA A 236 2.70 5.45 22.91
N ALA A 237 3.89 5.29 23.48
CA ALA A 237 4.98 6.24 23.34
C ALA A 237 5.51 6.32 21.90
N PHE A 238 5.53 5.19 21.19
CA PHE A 238 5.86 5.14 19.77
C PHE A 238 4.82 5.87 18.91
N SER A 239 3.52 5.70 19.21
CA SER A 239 2.44 6.41 18.50
C SER A 239 2.63 7.93 18.53
N ALA A 240 3.09 8.48 19.66
CA ALA A 240 3.35 9.90 19.80
C ALA A 240 4.57 10.38 18.99
N SER A 241 5.55 9.50 18.74
CA SER A 241 6.82 9.84 18.10
C SER A 241 6.83 9.72 16.57
N ILE A 242 5.78 9.16 15.96
CA ILE A 242 5.69 8.92 14.50
C ILE A 242 5.86 10.21 13.68
N GLY A 243 5.26 11.32 14.14
CA GLY A 243 5.29 12.60 13.43
C GLY A 243 6.55 13.44 13.65
N SER A 244 7.38 13.07 14.62
CA SER A 244 8.52 13.86 15.11
C SER A 244 9.79 12.99 15.10
N SER A 245 10.09 12.31 16.21
CA SER A 245 11.34 11.59 16.43
C SER A 245 11.57 10.48 15.41
N LEU A 246 10.53 9.80 14.93
CA LEU A 246 10.67 8.76 13.91
C LEU A 246 11.16 9.32 12.57
N ILE A 247 10.64 10.47 12.15
CA ILE A 247 11.06 11.13 10.91
C ILE A 247 12.49 11.61 11.02
N GLN A 248 12.84 12.18 12.17
CA GLN A 248 14.20 12.61 12.44
C GLN A 248 15.16 11.43 12.40
N PHE A 249 14.84 10.32 13.08
CA PHE A 249 15.63 9.10 13.05
C PHE A 249 15.81 8.54 11.63
N LEU A 250 14.74 8.49 10.82
CA LEU A 250 14.82 8.04 9.44
C LEU A 250 15.78 8.88 8.58
N ARG A 251 15.79 10.20 8.79
CA ARG A 251 16.66 11.13 8.04
C ARG A 251 18.10 11.08 8.54
N ASP A 252 18.29 11.26 9.83
CA ASP A 252 19.60 11.51 10.44
C ASP A 252 20.42 10.21 10.55
N ASP A 253 19.76 9.10 10.89
CA ASP A 253 20.43 7.82 11.16
C ASP A 253 20.38 6.85 9.97
N LEU A 254 19.25 6.82 9.23
CA LEU A 254 19.06 5.86 8.12
C LEU A 254 19.23 6.49 6.73
N GLY A 255 19.44 7.80 6.63
CA GLY A 255 19.63 8.50 5.35
C GLY A 255 18.41 8.49 4.42
N VAL A 256 17.23 8.18 4.94
CA VAL A 256 15.99 8.10 4.16
C VAL A 256 15.36 9.49 4.08
N ALA A 257 15.03 9.94 2.88
CA ALA A 257 14.31 11.20 2.64
C ALA A 257 12.84 11.10 3.10
N ALA A 258 12.62 11.04 4.42
CA ALA A 258 11.31 10.90 5.02
C ALA A 258 10.63 12.27 5.21
N THR A 259 9.32 12.39 5.04
CA THR A 259 8.55 13.61 5.30
C THR A 259 7.24 13.29 6.02
N VAL A 260 6.76 14.21 6.84
CA VAL A 260 5.45 14.08 7.51
C VAL A 260 4.34 14.41 6.52
N ALA A 261 3.33 13.56 6.39
CA ALA A 261 2.13 13.89 5.65
C ALA A 261 1.39 15.08 6.29
N LYS A 262 0.97 16.06 5.49
CA LYS A 262 -0.03 17.04 5.95
C LYS A 262 -1.31 16.25 6.23
N LYS A 263 -1.84 16.40 7.46
CA LYS A 263 -3.04 15.77 8.03
C LYS A 263 -3.96 15.17 6.95
N LEU A 264 -4.07 13.84 6.94
CA LEU A 264 -5.05 13.10 6.12
C LEU A 264 -6.44 13.70 6.42
N GLY A 265 -7.07 14.30 5.40
CA GLY A 265 -8.38 14.94 5.57
C GLY A 265 -9.41 13.91 5.98
N GLY A 266 -10.38 14.29 6.83
CA GLY A 266 -11.34 13.39 7.50
C GLY A 266 -12.20 12.48 6.60
N GLN A 267 -12.10 12.57 5.28
CA GLN A 267 -12.68 11.59 4.35
C GLN A 267 -11.82 10.31 4.20
N GLU A 268 -10.54 10.30 4.59
CA GLU A 268 -9.66 9.13 4.47
C GLU A 268 -9.87 8.08 5.58
N ALA A 269 -10.46 8.48 6.72
CA ALA A 269 -10.86 7.56 7.77
C ALA A 269 -12.06 6.69 7.36
N GLY A 270 -13.01 7.23 6.57
CA GLY A 270 -14.24 6.51 6.20
C GLY A 270 -14.00 5.31 5.28
N PHE A 271 -12.97 5.34 4.43
CA PHE A 271 -12.65 4.25 3.50
C PHE A 271 -11.77 3.14 4.11
N MET A 272 -11.27 3.33 5.33
CA MET A 272 -10.53 2.28 6.05
C MET A 272 -11.41 1.41 6.96
N TYR A 273 -12.67 1.79 7.16
CA TYR A 273 -13.63 1.09 8.03
C TYR A 273 -14.81 0.44 7.30
N GLN A 274 -14.72 0.14 6.00
CA GLN A 274 -15.64 -0.82 5.39
C GLN A 274 -15.24 -2.25 5.76
N MET A 275 -15.49 -2.59 7.04
CA MET A 275 -15.90 -3.94 7.44
C MET A 275 -17.18 -4.22 6.64
N GLY A 276 -17.27 -5.28 5.84
CA GLY A 276 -17.19 -6.63 6.34
C GLY A 276 -18.49 -6.95 7.08
N ASP A 277 -19.62 -6.90 6.36
CA ASP A 277 -20.78 -7.73 6.71
C ASP A 277 -20.56 -9.15 6.16
#